data_AF-W4JU49-F1
#
_entry.id   AF-W4JU49-F1
#
_cell.length_a   1.000
_cell.length_b   1.000
_cell.length_c   1.000
_cell.angle_alpha   90.00
_cell.angle_beta   90.00
_cell.angle_gamma   90.00
#
_symmetry.space_group_name_H-M   'P 1'
#
loop_
_entity.id
_entity.type
_entity.pdbx_description
1 polymer ?
#
loop_
_entity_poly.entity_id
_entity_poly.type
_entity_poly.pdbx_seq_one_letter_code
_entity_poly.pdbx_strand_id
1 'polypeptide(L)'
;SLVECQSADIVVQSLAGESSVGRPPYYMIAYEVNGLATVSPAGSDPARLSWTVDHRAGSDVILSLVDSAGNSGGVAPATYSITDGSSSCLPSVPAAWPLINANTTKDLDTCQSLGLVMAGGVPPYTVSIVQLGGSVRNVTLGSQDNAYTWINQAAPNSDLLG
;
A
#
# COMPACT_ATOMS: atom_id res chain seq x y z
N SER A 1 15.46 -4.19 -0.84
CA SER A 1 15.23 -3.05 -1.75
C SER A 1 14.73 -3.57 -3.08
N LEU A 2 14.12 -2.69 -3.86
CA LEU A 2 13.62 -2.94 -5.22
C LEU A 2 14.16 -1.86 -6.15
N VAL A 3 14.28 -2.14 -7.45
CA VAL A 3 14.88 -1.20 -8.41
C VAL A 3 13.81 -0.62 -9.32
N GLU A 4 13.86 0.69 -9.59
CA GLU A 4 12.91 1.34 -10.50
C GLU A 4 12.80 0.62 -11.84
N CYS A 5 11.56 0.37 -12.24
CA CYS A 5 11.17 -0.27 -13.50
C CYS A 5 11.75 -1.66 -13.75
N GLN A 6 12.28 -2.30 -12.72
CA GLN A 6 12.51 -3.74 -12.75
C GLN A 6 11.25 -4.51 -12.40
N SER A 7 11.16 -5.72 -12.95
CA SER A 7 10.11 -6.66 -12.60
C SER A 7 10.55 -7.48 -11.38
N ALA A 8 9.68 -7.57 -10.39
CA ALA A 8 9.81 -8.45 -9.24
C ALA A 8 8.88 -9.64 -9.41
N ASP A 9 9.43 -10.85 -9.27
CA ASP A 9 8.64 -12.08 -9.30
C ASP A 9 7.82 -12.21 -8.02
N ILE A 10 6.56 -12.63 -8.17
CA ILE A 10 5.63 -12.83 -7.06
C ILE A 10 5.35 -14.31 -6.92
N VAL A 11 5.55 -14.82 -5.71
CA VAL A 11 5.23 -16.20 -5.36
C VAL A 11 3.98 -16.21 -4.48
N VAL A 12 2.94 -16.90 -4.93
CA VAL A 12 1.74 -17.18 -4.13
C VAL A 12 1.75 -18.63 -3.69
N GLN A 13 1.37 -18.85 -2.43
CA GLN A 13 1.28 -20.18 -1.83
C GLN A 13 -0.03 -20.30 -1.10
N SER A 14 -0.63 -21.49 -1.13
CA SER A 14 -1.82 -21.75 -0.34
C SER A 14 -1.43 -21.91 1.13
N LEU A 15 -2.35 -21.55 2.02
CA LEU A 15 -2.18 -21.86 3.44
C LEU A 15 -2.22 -23.38 3.62
N ALA A 16 -1.48 -23.90 4.60
CA ALA A 16 -1.35 -25.34 4.81
C ALA A 16 -2.73 -26.01 4.95
N GLY A 17 -3.04 -26.94 4.05
CA GLY A 17 -4.33 -27.65 3.99
C GLY A 17 -5.30 -27.15 2.92
N GLU A 18 -5.01 -26.03 2.26
CA GLU A 18 -5.79 -25.49 1.14
C GLU A 18 -5.14 -25.82 -0.21
N SER A 19 -5.96 -26.04 -1.24
CA SER A 19 -5.49 -26.25 -2.63
C SER A 19 -5.62 -25.00 -3.51
N SER A 20 -6.24 -23.93 -2.99
CA SER A 20 -6.50 -22.69 -3.72
C SER A 20 -5.53 -21.59 -3.30
N VAL A 21 -5.05 -20.82 -4.26
CA VAL A 21 -4.16 -19.66 -4.08
C VAL A 21 -4.86 -18.33 -4.39
N GLY A 22 -6.19 -18.33 -4.42
CA GLY A 22 -7.02 -17.17 -4.77
C GLY A 22 -7.58 -17.22 -6.19
N ARG A 23 -8.35 -16.19 -6.56
CA ARG A 23 -9.05 -16.11 -7.85
C ARG A 23 -8.40 -15.08 -8.80
N PRO A 24 -7.77 -15.52 -9.92
CA PRO A 24 -7.19 -14.58 -10.87
C PRO A 24 -8.24 -13.66 -11.54
N PRO A 25 -7.84 -12.49 -12.07
CA PRO A 25 -6.49 -11.90 -12.04
C PRO A 25 -6.05 -11.42 -10.65
N TYR A 26 -4.75 -11.25 -10.47
CA TYR A 26 -4.11 -10.75 -9.27
C TYR A 26 -3.61 -9.32 -9.51
N TYR A 27 -3.66 -8.51 -8.45
CA TYR A 27 -3.21 -7.14 -8.45
C TYR A 27 -2.26 -6.91 -7.28
N MET A 28 -1.17 -6.18 -7.54
CA MET A 28 -0.29 -5.66 -6.51
C MET A 28 -0.83 -4.30 -6.06
N ILE A 29 -0.97 -4.12 -4.76
CA ILE A 29 -1.17 -2.81 -4.14
C ILE A 29 0.16 -2.42 -3.49
N ALA A 30 0.70 -1.29 -3.91
CA ALA A 30 1.91 -0.71 -3.32
C ALA A 30 1.53 0.56 -2.55
N TYR A 31 1.69 0.53 -1.23
CA TYR A 31 1.45 1.68 -0.35
C TYR A 31 2.77 2.41 -0.13
N GLU A 32 2.93 3.56 -0.76
CA GLU A 32 4.07 4.44 -0.50
C GLU A 32 3.94 5.07 0.89
N VAL A 33 5.02 5.01 1.70
CA VAL A 33 5.04 5.60 3.05
C VAL A 33 4.91 7.12 2.96
N ASN A 34 3.90 7.71 3.60
CA ASN A 34 3.49 9.12 3.43
C ASN A 34 3.13 9.52 1.99
N GLY A 35 2.84 8.55 1.12
CA GLY A 35 2.61 8.76 -0.30
C GLY A 35 1.25 8.24 -0.77
N LEU A 36 1.18 7.85 -2.04
CA LEU A 36 -0.03 7.28 -2.63
C LEU A 36 0.03 5.76 -2.68
N ALA A 37 -1.14 5.15 -2.51
CA ALA A 37 -1.31 3.74 -2.85
C ALA A 37 -1.53 3.61 -4.36
N THR A 38 -0.77 2.72 -5.02
CA THR A 38 -0.99 2.33 -6.41
C THR A 38 -1.53 0.91 -6.48
N VAL A 39 -2.36 0.64 -7.49
CA VAL A 39 -2.84 -0.71 -7.81
C VAL A 39 -2.41 -1.03 -9.23
N SER A 40 -1.59 -2.07 -9.39
CA SER A 40 -1.07 -2.50 -10.68
C SER A 40 -1.36 -3.98 -10.93
N PRO A 41 -1.63 -4.41 -12.18
CA PRO A 41 -1.81 -5.82 -12.49
C PRO A 41 -0.55 -6.63 -12.16
N ALA A 42 -0.71 -7.80 -11.53
CA ALA A 42 0.36 -8.75 -11.24
C ALA A 42 0.31 -10.00 -12.15
N GLY A 43 -0.80 -10.22 -12.85
CA GLY A 43 -1.00 -11.33 -13.79
C GLY A 43 -2.22 -12.19 -13.45
N SER A 44 -2.41 -13.26 -14.24
CA SER A 44 -3.54 -14.20 -14.07
C SER A 44 -3.10 -15.65 -13.84
N ASP A 45 -1.82 -15.96 -14.06
CA ASP A 45 -1.24 -17.27 -13.82
C ASP A 45 -0.51 -17.25 -12.47
N PRO A 46 -1.02 -17.94 -11.42
CA PRO A 46 -0.41 -17.91 -10.10
C PRO A 46 1.03 -18.46 -10.07
N ALA A 47 1.45 -19.23 -11.08
CA ALA A 47 2.83 -19.71 -11.17
C ALA A 47 3.80 -18.73 -11.84
N ARG A 48 3.29 -17.63 -12.44
CA ARG A 48 4.05 -16.65 -13.23
C ARG A 48 3.53 -15.24 -13.00
N LEU A 49 3.40 -14.86 -11.74
CA LEU A 49 3.04 -13.50 -11.36
C LEU A 49 4.29 -12.64 -11.30
N SER A 50 4.17 -11.40 -11.76
CA SER A 50 5.22 -10.41 -11.63
C SER A 50 4.64 -9.02 -11.53
N TRP A 51 5.39 -8.14 -10.87
CA TRP A 51 5.01 -6.74 -10.74
C TRP A 51 6.17 -5.85 -11.15
N THR A 52 5.88 -4.78 -11.88
CA THR A 52 6.88 -3.79 -12.27
C THR A 52 6.91 -2.67 -11.25
N VAL A 53 8.08 -2.38 -10.72
CA VAL A 53 8.30 -1.31 -9.73
C VAL A 53 8.10 0.05 -10.40
N ASP A 54 6.92 0.63 -10.27
CA ASP A 54 6.51 1.91 -10.86
C ASP A 54 6.67 3.10 -9.91
N HIS A 55 7.39 2.90 -8.81
CA HIS A 55 7.70 3.92 -7.80
C HIS A 55 9.09 4.51 -8.00
N ARG A 56 9.28 5.77 -7.57
CA ARG A 56 10.53 6.49 -7.75
C ARG A 56 11.56 6.12 -6.69
N ALA A 57 12.84 6.19 -7.05
CA ALA A 57 13.94 6.00 -6.13
C ALA A 57 13.87 6.98 -4.94
N GLY A 58 14.19 6.48 -3.75
CA GLY A 58 14.08 7.23 -2.50
C GLY A 58 12.71 7.14 -1.82
N SER A 59 11.72 6.48 -2.44
CA SER A 59 10.48 6.09 -1.78
C SER A 59 10.64 4.75 -1.03
N ASP A 60 9.80 4.54 -0.03
CA ASP A 60 9.61 3.26 0.64
C ASP A 60 8.17 2.79 0.39
N VAL A 61 8.01 1.52 0.00
CA VAL A 61 6.70 0.93 -0.28
C VAL A 61 6.42 -0.30 0.58
N ILE A 62 5.14 -0.51 0.90
CA ILE A 62 4.61 -1.73 1.49
C ILE A 62 3.76 -2.43 0.42
N LEU A 63 3.97 -3.73 0.26
CA LEU A 63 3.32 -4.50 -0.79
C LEU A 63 2.19 -5.35 -0.21
N SER A 64 1.06 -5.42 -0.92
CA SER A 64 -0.06 -6.31 -0.63
C SER A 64 -0.58 -6.89 -1.93
N LEU A 65 -0.80 -8.21 -1.95
CA LEU A 65 -1.39 -8.87 -3.11
C LEU A 65 -2.88 -9.08 -2.88
N VAL A 66 -3.70 -8.77 -3.89
CA VAL A 66 -5.14 -9.04 -3.87
C VAL A 66 -5.57 -9.80 -5.11
N ASP A 67 -6.58 -10.65 -4.96
CA ASP A 67 -7.20 -11.36 -6.06
C ASP A 67 -8.38 -10.59 -6.67
N SER A 68 -8.98 -11.10 -7.73
CA SER A 68 -10.08 -10.44 -8.44
C SER A 68 -11.40 -10.38 -7.68
N ALA A 69 -11.55 -11.18 -6.62
CA ALA A 69 -12.68 -11.12 -5.71
C ALA A 69 -12.44 -10.15 -4.55
N GLY A 70 -11.27 -9.49 -4.51
CA GLY A 70 -10.88 -8.58 -3.44
C GLY A 70 -10.34 -9.29 -2.20
N ASN A 71 -10.05 -10.59 -2.28
CA ASN A 71 -9.41 -11.31 -1.19
C ASN A 71 -7.93 -10.93 -1.12
N SER A 72 -7.45 -10.59 0.07
CA SER A 72 -6.04 -10.29 0.28
C SER A 72 -5.24 -11.59 0.49
N GLY A 73 -4.09 -11.67 -0.17
CA GLY A 73 -3.02 -12.64 0.12
C GLY A 73 -2.13 -12.25 1.30
N GLY A 74 -2.45 -11.14 1.97
CA GLY A 74 -1.67 -10.56 3.07
C GLY A 74 -0.88 -9.32 2.68
N VAL A 75 -0.39 -8.62 3.70
CA VAL A 75 0.51 -7.47 3.58
C VAL A 75 1.93 -7.94 3.90
N ALA A 76 2.92 -7.46 3.15
CA ALA A 76 4.31 -7.77 3.41
C ALA A 76 4.71 -7.37 4.85
N PRO A 77 5.53 -8.18 5.54
CA PRO A 77 5.95 -7.89 6.92
C PRO A 77 7.05 -6.83 7.02
N ALA A 78 7.43 -6.19 5.91
CA ALA A 78 8.50 -5.21 5.84
C ALA A 78 8.22 -4.17 4.75
N THR A 79 8.90 -3.03 4.88
CA THR A 79 9.00 -2.01 3.84
C THR A 79 10.10 -2.36 2.83
N TYR A 80 9.91 -1.92 1.60
CA TYR A 80 10.89 -2.06 0.52
C TYR A 80 11.30 -0.68 0.01
N SER A 81 12.56 -0.31 0.24
CA SER A 81 13.12 0.90 -0.34
C SER A 81 13.37 0.75 -1.83
N ILE A 82 12.99 1.77 -2.60
CA ILE A 82 13.19 1.84 -4.03
C ILE A 82 14.54 2.50 -4.33
N THR A 83 15.35 1.84 -5.15
CA THR A 83 16.66 2.31 -5.61
C THR A 83 16.62 2.70 -7.07
N ASP A 84 17.47 3.66 -7.44
CA ASP A 84 17.60 4.22 -8.80
C ASP A 84 17.75 3.14 -9.88
N GLY A 85 17.07 3.35 -11.00
CA GLY A 85 17.03 2.40 -12.11
C GLY A 85 16.65 3.06 -13.44
N SER A 86 15.74 2.42 -14.17
CA SER A 86 15.17 3.04 -15.38
C SER A 86 13.95 3.86 -15.01
N SER A 87 13.69 4.94 -15.75
CA SER A 87 12.47 5.74 -15.59
C SER A 87 11.35 5.37 -16.58
N SER A 88 11.51 4.29 -17.35
CA SER A 88 10.66 3.98 -18.51
C SER A 88 9.20 3.60 -18.18
N CYS A 89 8.95 3.17 -16.95
CA CYS A 89 7.64 2.76 -16.45
C CYS A 89 7.05 3.75 -15.43
N LEU A 90 7.83 4.75 -15.00
CA LEU A 90 7.42 5.65 -13.94
C LEU A 90 6.24 6.50 -14.42
N PRO A 91 5.19 6.67 -13.62
CA PRO A 91 4.09 7.54 -13.97
C PRO A 91 4.60 8.98 -14.12
N SER A 92 3.93 9.73 -15.00
CA SER A 92 4.08 11.18 -15.03
C SER A 92 3.74 11.72 -13.65
N VAL A 93 4.42 12.78 -13.21
CA VAL A 93 4.14 13.40 -11.91
C VAL A 93 2.82 14.17 -12.03
N PRO A 94 1.73 13.80 -11.31
CA PRO A 94 0.53 14.62 -11.27
C PRO A 94 0.82 16.09 -10.95
N ALA A 95 0.09 17.00 -11.59
CA ALA A 95 0.20 18.43 -11.30
C ALA A 95 -0.31 18.80 -9.89
N ALA A 96 -1.15 17.94 -9.29
CA ALA A 96 -1.71 18.12 -7.96
C ALA A 96 -1.72 16.78 -7.21
N TRP A 97 -0.66 16.49 -6.48
CA TRP A 97 -0.64 15.37 -5.54
C TRP A 97 -1.44 15.73 -4.29
N PRO A 98 -2.26 14.83 -3.75
CA PRO A 98 -2.75 15.00 -2.40
C PRO A 98 -1.58 14.88 -1.43
N LEU A 99 -1.44 15.85 -0.53
CA LEU A 99 -0.57 15.75 0.64
C LEU A 99 -1.38 15.22 1.81
N ILE A 100 -0.78 14.35 2.60
CA ILE A 100 -1.28 13.94 3.90
C ILE A 100 -0.33 14.44 4.99
N ASN A 101 -0.89 15.08 6.02
CA ASN A 101 -0.13 15.53 7.18
C ASN A 101 -0.68 14.86 8.42
N ALA A 102 0.19 14.13 9.12
CA ALA A 102 -0.12 13.52 10.41
C ALA A 102 0.21 14.47 11.56
N ASN A 103 -0.67 14.57 12.56
CA ASN A 103 -0.41 15.33 13.78
C ASN A 103 0.60 14.64 14.71
N THR A 104 0.82 13.34 14.53
CA THR A 104 1.75 12.50 15.29
C THR A 104 2.67 11.80 14.30
N THR A 105 3.98 12.00 14.45
CA THR A 105 5.00 11.52 13.50
C THR A 105 5.94 10.47 14.09
N LYS A 106 5.64 9.99 15.30
CA LYS A 106 6.42 9.00 16.03
C LYS A 106 5.50 7.85 16.46
N ASP A 107 5.82 7.25 17.60
CA ASP A 107 5.05 6.18 18.22
C ASP A 107 3.63 6.65 18.56
N LEU A 108 2.68 5.78 18.24
CA LEU A 108 1.27 5.96 18.54
C LEU A 108 0.85 4.80 19.43
N ASP A 109 0.53 5.08 20.70
CA ASP A 109 0.12 4.03 21.62
C ASP A 109 -1.21 3.40 21.17
N THR A 110 -1.45 2.15 21.56
CA THR A 110 -2.77 1.53 21.38
C THR A 110 -3.84 2.42 22.02
N CYS A 111 -4.94 2.63 21.30
CA CYS A 111 -6.05 3.54 21.62
C CYS A 111 -5.74 5.05 21.51
N GLN A 112 -4.53 5.46 21.11
CA GLN A 112 -4.22 6.87 20.83
C GLN A 112 -4.77 7.30 19.46
N SER A 113 -5.18 8.56 19.35
CA SER A 113 -5.68 9.11 18.08
C SER A 113 -4.57 9.62 17.17
N LEU A 114 -4.69 9.32 15.89
CA LEU A 114 -3.90 9.87 14.79
C LEU A 114 -4.81 10.79 13.96
N GLY A 115 -4.49 12.08 13.96
CA GLY A 115 -5.15 13.07 13.11
C GLY A 115 -4.42 13.17 11.77
N LEU A 116 -5.15 13.01 10.69
CA LEU A 116 -4.68 13.11 9.31
C LEU A 116 -5.40 14.26 8.62
N VAL A 117 -4.65 15.19 8.05
CA VAL A 117 -5.19 16.30 7.26
C VAL A 117 -4.71 16.17 5.83
N MET A 118 -5.65 16.16 4.89
CA MET A 118 -5.41 16.04 3.46
C MET A 118 -5.54 17.41 2.78
N ALA A 119 -4.67 17.68 1.81
CA ALA A 119 -4.72 18.87 0.98
C ALA A 119 -4.31 18.54 -0.45
N GLY A 120 -4.72 19.35 -1.43
CA GLY A 120 -4.42 19.05 -2.84
C GLY A 120 -5.21 17.86 -3.40
N GLY A 121 -4.85 17.37 -4.59
CA GLY A 121 -5.62 16.33 -5.28
C GLY A 121 -7.08 16.71 -5.55
N VAL A 122 -7.94 15.70 -5.75
CA VAL A 122 -9.38 15.88 -5.97
C VAL A 122 -10.15 14.97 -5.00
N PRO A 123 -10.95 15.51 -4.06
CA PRO A 123 -11.83 14.71 -3.20
C PRO A 123 -12.86 13.88 -3.98
N PRO A 124 -13.40 12.79 -3.40
CA PRO A 124 -13.16 12.29 -2.04
C PRO A 124 -11.83 11.55 -1.87
N TYR A 125 -11.20 11.70 -0.70
CA TYR A 125 -9.98 10.97 -0.35
C TYR A 125 -10.30 9.58 0.18
N THR A 126 -9.47 8.60 -0.16
CA THR A 126 -9.46 7.28 0.50
C THR A 126 -8.15 7.14 1.28
N VAL A 127 -8.27 7.07 2.60
CA VAL A 127 -7.13 6.86 3.51
C VAL A 127 -6.97 5.37 3.73
N SER A 128 -5.75 4.87 3.56
CA SER A 128 -5.38 3.47 3.84
C SER A 128 -4.43 3.43 5.03
N ILE A 129 -4.83 2.77 6.12
CA ILE A 129 -3.95 2.50 7.26
C ILE A 129 -3.43 1.08 7.13
N VAL A 130 -2.11 0.92 7.06
CA VAL A 130 -1.47 -0.37 6.75
C VAL A 130 -0.70 -0.85 7.97
N GLN A 131 -0.99 -2.07 8.41
CA GLN A 131 -0.22 -2.77 9.43
C GLN A 131 0.73 -3.77 8.75
N LEU A 132 2.03 -3.68 9.02
CA LEU A 132 3.01 -4.59 8.45
C LEU A 132 2.72 -6.04 8.89
N GLY A 133 2.71 -6.96 7.90
CA GLY A 133 2.38 -8.37 8.14
C GLY A 133 0.94 -8.62 8.60
N GLY A 134 0.10 -7.58 8.62
CA GLY A 134 -1.25 -7.60 9.17
C GLY A 134 -2.31 -7.25 8.13
N SER A 135 -3.26 -6.42 8.53
CA SER A 135 -4.40 -5.99 7.69
C SER A 135 -4.25 -4.56 7.19
N VAL A 136 -4.96 -4.25 6.10
CA VAL A 136 -5.16 -2.89 5.63
C VAL A 136 -6.57 -2.43 5.98
N ARG A 137 -6.71 -1.17 6.42
CA ARG A 137 -8.01 -0.53 6.63
C ARG A 137 -8.16 0.67 5.71
N ASN A 138 -9.14 0.60 4.81
CA ASN A 138 -9.47 1.67 3.88
C ASN A 138 -10.70 2.44 4.36
N VAL A 139 -10.64 3.76 4.32
CA VAL A 139 -11.77 4.65 4.63
C VAL A 139 -11.87 5.75 3.58
N THR A 140 -12.97 5.77 2.84
CA THR A 140 -13.30 6.87 1.93
C THR A 140 -14.07 7.94 2.68
N LEU A 141 -13.57 9.18 2.61
CA LEU A 141 -14.17 10.33 3.28
C LEU A 141 -15.31 10.93 2.47
N GLY A 142 -16.10 11.82 3.09
CA GLY A 142 -17.10 12.59 2.38
C GLY A 142 -16.48 13.49 1.31
N SER A 143 -17.29 13.90 0.33
CA SER A 143 -16.83 14.71 -0.81
C SER A 143 -16.30 16.10 -0.45
N GLN A 144 -16.52 16.56 0.78
CA GLN A 144 -16.04 17.85 1.31
C GLN A 144 -15.09 17.67 2.50
N ASP A 145 -14.83 16.44 2.92
CA ASP A 145 -14.00 16.14 4.08
C ASP A 145 -12.53 16.12 3.66
N ASN A 146 -11.70 16.79 4.45
CA ASN A 146 -10.25 16.85 4.26
C ASN A 146 -9.48 16.52 5.55
N ALA A 147 -10.15 15.95 6.54
CA ALA A 147 -9.56 15.53 7.79
C ALA A 147 -10.14 14.18 8.22
N TYR A 148 -9.29 13.32 8.77
CA TYR A 148 -9.68 12.03 9.30
C TYR A 148 -8.98 11.80 10.64
N THR A 149 -9.72 11.32 11.64
CA THR A 149 -9.15 10.88 12.91
C THR A 149 -9.26 9.37 13.00
N TRP A 150 -8.12 8.71 13.03
CA TRP A 150 -8.03 7.28 13.28
C TRP A 150 -7.68 7.04 14.75
N ILE A 151 -8.17 5.94 15.34
CA ILE A 151 -7.78 5.50 16.68
C ILE A 151 -6.95 4.26 16.50
N ASN A 152 -5.76 4.22 17.11
CA ASN A 152 -4.90 3.06 17.03
C ASN A 152 -5.56 1.82 17.64
N GLN A 153 -5.82 0.82 16.82
CA GLN A 153 -6.37 -0.47 17.26
C GLN A 153 -5.37 -1.61 17.09
N ALA A 154 -4.13 -1.29 16.70
CA ALA A 154 -3.10 -2.28 16.50
C ALA A 154 -2.53 -2.77 17.84
N ALA A 155 -2.01 -3.99 17.82
CA ALA A 155 -1.40 -4.59 18.99
C ALA A 155 -0.17 -3.78 19.42
N PRO A 156 0.18 -3.76 20.71
CA PRO A 156 1.40 -3.10 21.17
C PRO A 156 2.63 -3.61 20.40
N ASN A 157 3.53 -2.69 20.03
CA ASN A 157 4.75 -2.95 19.25
C ASN A 157 4.53 -3.46 17.82
N SER A 158 3.36 -3.24 17.22
CA SER A 158 3.18 -3.45 15.77
C SER A 158 3.56 -2.19 14.99
N ASP A 159 4.29 -2.37 13.90
CA ASP A 159 4.59 -1.28 12.98
C ASP A 159 3.34 -0.90 12.16
N LEU A 160 3.00 0.39 12.24
CA LEU A 160 1.92 1.02 11.49
C LEU A 160 2.48 2.07 10.57
N LEU A 161 2.00 2.08 9.34
CA LEU A 161 2.39 3.06 8.34
C LEU A 161 1.14 3.65 7.70
N GLY A 162 1.20 4.95 7.44
CA GLY A 162 0.15 5.76 6.83
C GLY A 162 0.73 6.76 5.83
#